data_AF-A0A2S6AYR0-F1
#
_entry.id   AF-A0A2S6AYR0-F1
#
_cell.length_a   1.000
_cell.length_b   1.000
_cell.length_c   1.000
_cell.angle_alpha   90.00
_cell.angle_beta   90.00
_cell.angle_gamma   90.00
#
_symmetry.space_group_name_H-M   'P 1'
#
loop_
_entity.id
_entity.type
_entity.pdbx_description
1 polymer ?
#
loop_
_entity_poly.entity_id
_entity_poly.type
_entity_poly.pdbx_seq_one_letter_code
_entity_poly.pdbx_strand_id
1 'polypeptide(L)'
;DVSMIERVVTNLLDNAMRHTPTGGEVRLAVWQENARLQVEVADNGTGVDASLRNDLFERPSALNPQASRENRGGLGLLIVKRMLELHG
;
A
#
# COMPACT_ATOMS: atom_id res chain seq x y z
N ASP A 1 -3.23 11.54 -13.64
CA ASP A 1 -3.30 10.56 -14.74
C ASP A 1 -4.08 9.33 -14.27
N VAL A 2 -4.99 8.78 -15.08
CA VAL A 2 -5.77 7.59 -14.70
C VAL A 2 -4.88 6.37 -14.52
N SER A 3 -3.87 6.19 -15.37
CA SER A 3 -2.91 5.07 -15.30
C SER A 3 -2.08 5.08 -14.01
N MET A 4 -1.83 6.28 -13.48
CA MET A 4 -1.17 6.45 -12.19
C MET A 4 -2.06 6.01 -11.04
N ILE A 5 -3.32 6.46 -11.03
CA ILE A 5 -4.28 6.09 -9.97
C ILE A 5 -4.49 4.58 -9.95
N GLU A 6 -4.65 3.97 -11.13
CA GLU A 6 -4.72 2.51 -11.29
C GLU A 6 -3.50 1.84 -10.65
N ARG A 7 -2.29 2.32 -10.94
CA ARG A 7 -1.07 1.74 -10.38
C ARG A 7 -0.95 1.92 -8.87
N VAL A 8 -1.40 3.05 -8.32
CA VAL A 8 -1.44 3.28 -6.87
C VAL A 8 -2.39 2.27 -6.22
N VAL A 9 -3.62 2.17 -6.72
CA VAL A 9 -4.64 1.27 -6.16
C VAL A 9 -4.22 -0.19 -6.25
N THR A 10 -3.68 -0.63 -7.39
CA THR A 10 -3.19 -2.01 -7.56
C THR A 10 -2.08 -2.35 -6.57
N ASN A 11 -1.11 -1.44 -6.35
CA ASN A 11 -0.04 -1.70 -5.37
C ASN A 11 -0.59 -1.81 -3.94
N LEU A 12 -1.58 -0.99 -3.57
CA LEU A 12 -2.20 -1.06 -2.24
C LEU A 12 -3.01 -2.35 -2.06
N LEU A 13 -3.77 -2.76 -3.08
CA LEU A 13 -4.53 -4.02 -3.06
C LEU A 13 -3.60 -5.25 -3.03
N ASP A 14 -2.51 -5.25 -3.80
CA ASP A 14 -1.52 -6.32 -3.79
C ASP A 14 -0.88 -6.48 -2.40
N ASN A 15 -0.57 -5.37 -1.73
CA ASN A 15 -0.07 -5.39 -0.36
C ASN A 15 -1.12 -5.95 0.60
N ALA A 16 -2.36 -5.45 0.54
CA ALA A 16 -3.45 -5.92 1.37
C ALA A 16 -3.66 -7.44 1.22
N MET A 17 -3.74 -7.94 -0.01
CA MET A 17 -3.90 -9.39 -0.29
C MET A 17 -2.71 -10.22 0.24
N ARG A 18 -1.48 -9.71 0.12
CA ARG A 18 -0.28 -10.41 0.59
C ARG A 18 -0.22 -10.54 2.12
N HIS A 19 -0.74 -9.55 2.84
CA HIS A 19 -0.65 -9.45 4.29
C HIS A 19 -1.93 -9.86 5.02
N THR A 20 -2.99 -10.18 4.28
CA THR A 20 -4.25 -10.72 4.82
C THR A 20 -4.24 -12.24 4.76
N PRO A 21 -4.46 -12.94 5.89
CA PRO A 21 -4.53 -14.40 5.90
C PRO A 21 -5.80 -14.92 5.20
N THR A 22 -5.80 -16.20 4.84
CA THR A 22 -6.98 -16.88 4.26
C THR A 22 -8.20 -16.69 5.16
N GLY A 23 -9.32 -16.22 4.57
CA GLY A 23 -10.55 -15.92 5.31
C GLY A 23 -10.60 -14.51 5.91
N GLY A 24 -9.55 -13.70 5.74
CA GLY A 24 -9.60 -12.27 6.04
C GLY A 24 -10.36 -11.46 4.99
N GLU A 25 -10.44 -10.15 5.23
CA GLU A 25 -11.21 -9.19 4.44
C GLU A 25 -10.30 -8.05 3.96
N VAL A 26 -10.41 -7.72 2.68
CA VAL A 26 -9.84 -6.52 2.08
C VAL A 26 -11.00 -5.69 1.54
N ARG A 27 -11.01 -4.40 1.87
CA ARG A 27 -12.05 -3.44 1.51
C ARG A 27 -11.45 -2.30 0.69
N LEU A 28 -12.07 -2.01 -0.44
CA LEU A 28 -11.85 -0.79 -1.22
C LEU A 28 -13.07 0.12 -1.04
N ALA A 29 -12.85 1.33 -0.55
CA ALA A 29 -13.88 2.35 -0.44
C ALA A 29 -13.49 3.59 -1.25
N VAL A 30 -14.47 4.19 -1.92
CA VAL A 30 -14.31 5.44 -2.66
C VAL A 30 -15.48 6.34 -2.31
N TRP A 31 -15.19 7.55 -1.86
CA TRP A 31 -16.21 8.54 -1.53
C TRP A 31 -15.71 9.94 -1.85
N GLN A 32 -16.64 10.88 -2.04
CA GLN A 32 -16.30 12.28 -2.15
C GLN A 32 -16.36 12.91 -0.77
N GLU A 33 -15.32 13.65 -0.41
CA GLU A 33 -15.24 14.45 0.81
C GLU A 33 -14.87 15.88 0.44
N ASN A 34 -15.79 16.82 0.65
CA ASN A 34 -15.69 18.19 0.15
C ASN A 34 -15.47 18.22 -1.38
N ALA A 35 -14.41 18.89 -1.82
CA ALA A 35 -14.02 18.99 -3.23
C ALA A 35 -12.98 17.93 -3.65
N ARG A 36 -12.77 16.89 -2.84
CA ARG A 36 -11.76 15.85 -3.10
C ARG A 36 -12.40 14.47 -3.16
N LEU A 37 -11.87 13.62 -4.03
CA LEU A 37 -12.18 12.20 -4.05
C LEU A 37 -11.22 11.47 -3.10
N GLN A 38 -11.78 10.69 -2.20
CA GLN A 38 -11.04 9.84 -1.27
C GLN A 38 -11.08 8.39 -1.77
N VAL A 39 -9.95 7.71 -1.67
CA VAL A 39 -9.81 6.29 -1.98
C VAL A 39 -9.11 5.62 -0.81
N GLU A 40 -9.75 4.62 -0.22
CA GLU A 40 -9.22 3.86 0.91
C GLU A 40 -9.11 2.38 0.55
N VAL A 41 -7.96 1.78 0.86
CA VAL A 41 -7.76 0.34 0.87
C VAL A 41 -7.49 -0.05 2.32
N ALA A 42 -8.31 -0.93 2.87
CA ALA A 42 -8.21 -1.41 4.24
C ALA A 42 -8.22 -2.94 4.29
N ASP A 43 -7.46 -3.53 5.19
CA ASP A 43 -7.43 -4.96 5.43
C ASP A 43 -7.45 -5.29 6.92
N ASN A 44 -7.81 -6.54 7.26
CA ASN A 44 -7.73 -7.08 8.61
C ASN A 44 -6.58 -8.09 8.79
N GLY A 45 -5.49 -7.90 8.04
CA GLY A 45 -4.32 -8.75 8.07
C GLY A 45 -3.48 -8.62 9.33
N THR A 46 -2.22 -9.06 9.24
CA THR A 46 -1.29 -9.03 10.40
C THR A 46 -0.95 -7.61 10.87
N GLY A 47 -1.31 -6.60 10.09
CA GLY A 47 -1.00 -5.20 10.36
C GLY A 47 0.48 -4.87 10.22
N VAL A 48 0.82 -3.63 10.57
CA VAL A 48 2.20 -3.13 10.62
C VAL A 48 2.49 -2.58 12.01
N ASP A 49 3.65 -2.95 12.55
CA ASP A 49 4.18 -2.40 13.79
C ASP A 49 4.19 -0.86 13.74
N ALA A 50 3.70 -0.22 14.81
CA ALA A 50 3.59 1.23 14.88
C ALA A 50 4.94 1.94 14.67
N SER A 51 6.05 1.33 15.14
CA SER A 51 7.40 1.86 14.97
C SER A 51 7.88 1.90 13.52
N LEU A 52 7.31 1.05 12.65
CA LEU A 52 7.73 0.91 11.26
C LEU A 52 6.88 1.74 10.29
N ARG A 53 5.72 2.28 10.73
CA ARG A 53 4.75 2.96 9.85
C ARG A 53 5.32 4.14 9.08
N ASN A 54 6.15 4.95 9.72
CA ASN A 54 6.80 6.11 9.08
C ASN A 54 7.84 5.67 8.04
N ASP A 55 8.53 4.56 8.32
CA ASP A 55 9.60 4.05 7.48
C ASP A 55 9.09 3.23 6.30
N LEU A 56 7.83 2.75 6.33
CA LEU A 56 7.19 1.99 5.24
C LEU A 56 7.31 2.69 3.87
N PHE A 57 7.17 4.01 3.88
CA PHE A 57 7.19 4.84 2.69
C PHE A 57 8.61 5.25 2.26
N GLU A 58 9.62 5.00 3.11
CA GLU A 58 11.01 5.43 2.88
C GLU A 58 11.95 4.26 2.61
N ARG A 59 11.79 3.15 3.32
CA ARG A 59 12.67 1.98 3.29
C ARG A 59 11.88 0.67 3.39
N PRO A 60 11.19 0.25 2.32
CA PRO A 60 10.37 -0.96 2.37
C PRO A 60 11.15 -2.25 2.62
N SER A 61 12.45 -2.26 2.33
CA SER A 61 13.35 -3.38 2.63
C SER A 61 13.65 -3.56 4.13
N ALA A 62 13.33 -2.57 4.99
CA ALA A 62 13.55 -2.65 6.43
C ALA A 62 12.62 -3.65 7.14
N LEU A 63 11.50 -4.03 6.50
CA LEU A 63 10.52 -4.95 7.07
C LEU A 63 10.97 -6.42 7.02
N ASN A 64 11.95 -6.78 6.17
CA ASN A 64 12.34 -8.18 6.04
C ASN A 64 13.78 -8.37 5.49
N PRO A 65 14.82 -8.30 6.35
CA PRO A 65 16.22 -8.52 5.96
C PRO A 65 16.50 -9.93 5.40
N GLN A 66 15.64 -10.91 5.70
CA GLN A 66 15.75 -12.31 5.26
C GLN A 66 14.90 -12.63 4.02
N ALA A 67 14.20 -11.66 3.44
CA ALA A 67 13.43 -11.88 2.22
C ALA A 67 14.36 -12.26 1.06
N SER A 68 14.34 -13.55 0.69
CA SER A 68 14.95 -14.09 -0.52
C SER A 68 14.62 -13.23 -1.75
N ARG A 69 15.49 -13.24 -2.77
CA ARG A 69 15.31 -12.51 -4.06
C ARG A 69 13.94 -12.72 -4.75
N GLU A 70 13.18 -13.72 -4.34
CA GLU A 70 11.83 -14.03 -4.81
C GLU A 70 10.73 -13.17 -4.16
N ASN A 71 11.00 -12.54 -3.02
CA ASN A 71 10.06 -11.69 -2.29
C ASN A 71 10.27 -10.21 -2.63
N ARG A 72 9.96 -9.82 -3.87
CA ARG A 72 10.01 -8.43 -4.39
C ARG A 72 8.96 -7.47 -3.77
N GLY A 73 8.50 -7.75 -2.54
CA GLY A 73 7.29 -7.18 -1.92
C GLY A 73 7.44 -5.78 -1.29
N GLY A 74 8.53 -5.05 -1.52
CA GLY A 74 8.76 -3.76 -0.88
C GLY A 74 8.45 -2.54 -1.75
N LEU A 75 8.52 -2.64 -3.08
CA LEU A 75 8.51 -1.44 -3.92
C LEU A 75 7.14 -0.76 -4.03
N GLY A 76 6.05 -1.45 -3.71
CA GLY A 76 4.68 -0.97 -3.90
C GLY A 76 4.40 0.36 -3.21
N LEU A 77 4.71 0.48 -1.91
CA LEU A 77 4.47 1.73 -1.16
C LEU A 77 5.40 2.87 -1.58
N LEU A 78 6.62 2.56 -2.04
CA LEU A 78 7.54 3.57 -2.57
C LEU A 78 7.03 4.15 -3.91
N ILE A 79 6.47 3.29 -4.76
CA ILE A 79 5.81 3.71 -6.01
C ILE A 79 4.62 4.62 -5.68
N VAL A 80 3.78 4.23 -4.70
CA VAL A 80 2.65 5.04 -4.24
C VAL A 80 3.12 6.42 -3.76
N LYS A 81 4.13 6.49 -2.87
CA LYS A 81 4.69 7.77 -2.38
C LYS A 81 5.15 8.66 -3.54
N ARG A 82 5.97 8.12 -4.45
CA ARG A 82 6.51 8.88 -5.59
C ARG A 82 5.42 9.38 -6.53
N MET A 83 4.39 8.58 -6.78
CA MET A 83 3.27 8.96 -7.64
C MET A 83 2.46 10.10 -7.01
N LEU A 84 2.19 10.03 -5.71
CA LEU A 84 1.47 11.08 -4.98
C LEU A 84 2.27 12.39 -4.89
N GLU A 85 3.58 12.34 -4.64
CA GLU A 85 4.46 13.52 -4.59
C GLU A 85 4.53 14.27 -5.94
N LEU A 86 4.46 13.54 -7.05
CA LEU A 86 4.54 14.13 -8.40
C LEU A 86 3.23 14.77 -8.88
N HIS A 87 2.10 14.46 -8.23
CA HIS A 87 0.75 14.82 -8.69
C HIS A 87 -0.08 15.58 -7.65
N GLY A 88 0.57 16.08 -6.59
CA GLY A 88 0.00 16.97 -5.58
C GLY A 88 0.17 18.44 -5.91
#